data_AF-A0A1I1KDU4-F1
#
_entry.id   AF-A0A1I1KDU4-F1
#
_cell.length_a   1.000
_cell.length_b   1.000
_cell.length_c   1.000
_cell.angle_alpha   90.00
_cell.angle_beta   90.00
_cell.angle_gamma   90.00
#
_symmetry.space_group_name_H-M   'P 1'
#
loop_
_entity.id
_entity.type
_entity.pdbx_description
1 polymer ?
#
loop_
_entity_poly.entity_id
_entity_poly.type
_entity_poly.pdbx_seq_one_letter_code
_entity_poly.pdbx_strand_id
1 'polypeptide(L)'
;MSKSADLAGTWRTPEDKEEAFKATISENHVTIVIPDDDSDSESLYRDGTFPYEAGDKTIVSAADRGQLDASLLGSEDSEKTLTLDGDRIKFDFSMMGTTLHVTLEKS
;
A
#
# COMPACT_ATOMS: atom_id res chain seq x y z
N MET A 1 12.67 -7.18 -19.81
CA MET A 1 12.71 -6.18 -18.73
C MET A 1 11.44 -6.38 -17.93
N SER A 2 11.55 -6.46 -16.60
CA SER A 2 10.40 -6.75 -15.73
C SER A 2 9.42 -5.58 -15.75
N LYS A 3 8.13 -5.88 -15.95
CA LYS A 3 7.08 -4.92 -16.32
C LYS A 3 6.62 -4.04 -15.15
N SER A 4 6.96 -4.40 -13.92
CA SER A 4 6.69 -3.64 -12.69
C SER A 4 7.48 -2.33 -12.55
N ALA A 5 8.47 -2.09 -13.41
CA ALA A 5 9.24 -0.85 -13.41
C ALA A 5 8.35 0.40 -13.59
N ASP A 6 7.21 0.28 -14.26
CA ASP A 6 6.28 1.40 -14.49
C ASP A 6 5.64 1.89 -13.18
N LEU A 7 5.38 0.97 -12.24
CA LEU A 7 4.74 1.27 -10.95
C LEU A 7 5.73 1.41 -9.80
N ALA A 8 6.99 0.99 -10.01
CA ALA A 8 8.05 1.16 -9.02
C ALA A 8 8.18 2.63 -8.60
N GLY A 9 8.40 2.85 -7.31
CA GLY A 9 8.53 4.18 -6.73
C GLY A 9 7.75 4.34 -5.43
N THR A 10 7.63 5.60 -5.01
CA THR A 10 6.88 5.97 -3.80
C THR A 10 5.55 6.60 -4.21
N TRP A 11 4.51 6.24 -3.48
CA TRP A 11 3.14 6.69 -3.68
C TRP A 11 2.61 7.22 -2.36
N ARG A 12 1.82 8.29 -2.38
CA ARG A 12 1.30 8.94 -1.18
C ARG A 12 -0.15 9.34 -1.36
N THR A 13 -0.90 9.46 -0.26
CA THR A 13 -2.17 10.18 -0.31
C THR A 13 -1.93 11.62 -0.75
N PRO A 14 -2.84 12.21 -1.54
CA PRO A 14 -2.77 13.63 -1.90
C PRO A 14 -2.72 14.54 -0.67
N GLU A 15 -2.00 15.66 -0.75
CA GLU A 15 -1.80 16.60 0.37
C GLU A 15 -3.09 17.22 0.90
N ASP A 16 -4.20 17.19 0.14
CA ASP A 16 -5.51 17.68 0.58
C ASP A 16 -6.30 16.67 1.44
N LYS A 17 -5.74 15.48 1.72
CA LYS A 17 -6.37 14.45 2.55
C LYS A 17 -5.89 14.51 3.99
N GLU A 18 -6.83 14.31 4.92
CA GLU A 18 -6.53 14.28 6.36
C GLU A 18 -5.73 13.03 6.74
N GLU A 19 -5.96 11.89 6.09
CA GLU A 19 -5.23 10.66 6.36
C GLU A 19 -3.99 10.48 5.48
N ALA A 20 -2.84 10.28 6.12
CA ALA A 20 -1.57 10.03 5.46
C ALA A 20 -1.30 8.53 5.27
N PHE A 21 -1.10 8.11 4.02
CA PHE A 21 -0.54 6.79 3.70
C PHE A 21 0.61 6.94 2.72
N LYS A 22 1.63 6.09 2.87
CA LYS A 22 2.75 5.98 1.94
C LYS A 22 2.93 4.54 1.50
N ALA A 23 2.99 4.29 0.21
CA ALA A 23 3.37 3.01 -0.35
C ALA A 23 4.70 3.10 -1.10
N THR A 24 5.54 2.08 -0.93
CA THR A 24 6.74 1.87 -1.71
C THR A 24 6.58 0.58 -2.50
N ILE A 25 6.64 0.69 -3.82
CA ILE A 25 6.53 -0.44 -4.74
C ILE A 25 7.90 -0.69 -5.36
N SER A 26 8.32 -1.95 -5.28
CA SER A 26 9.47 -2.49 -5.99
C SER A 26 9.01 -3.57 -6.98
N GLU A 27 9.94 -4.29 -7.59
CA GLU A 27 9.65 -5.18 -8.74
C GLU A 27 8.51 -6.19 -8.49
N ASN A 28 8.44 -6.78 -7.29
CA ASN A 28 7.43 -7.79 -6.98
C ASN A 28 6.87 -7.67 -5.56
N HIS A 29 7.04 -6.50 -4.95
CA HIS A 29 6.77 -6.30 -3.54
C HIS A 29 6.27 -4.88 -3.26
N VAL A 30 5.38 -4.79 -2.28
CA VAL A 30 4.79 -3.53 -1.81
C VAL A 30 4.86 -3.44 -0.30
N THR A 31 5.31 -2.30 0.18
CA THR A 31 5.20 -1.91 1.59
C THR A 31 4.29 -0.70 1.68
N ILE A 32 3.31 -0.72 2.59
CA ILE A 32 2.42 0.40 2.88
C ILE A 32 2.56 0.73 4.36
N VAL A 33 2.79 2.00 4.66
CA VAL A 33 2.92 2.54 6.00
C VAL A 33 1.98 3.72 6.22
N ILE A 34 1.70 3.99 7.48
CA ILE A 34 1.04 5.20 7.96
C ILE A 34 2.14 6.07 8.61
N PRO A 35 2.57 7.16 7.95
CA PRO A 35 3.49 8.12 8.57
C PRO A 35 2.85 8.78 9.79
N ASP A 36 3.65 9.07 10.80
CA ASP A 36 3.28 9.98 11.88
C ASP A 36 3.82 11.38 11.50
N ASP A 37 2.97 12.41 11.50
CA ASP A 37 3.40 13.77 11.15
C ASP A 37 4.07 14.48 12.35
N ASP A 38 3.80 14.04 13.57
CA ASP A 38 4.35 14.62 14.80
C ASP A 38 5.70 13.98 15.21
N SER A 39 6.08 12.86 14.58
CA SER A 39 7.33 12.17 14.84
C SER A 39 7.95 11.62 13.55
N ASP A 40 9.28 11.48 13.48
CA ASP A 40 9.95 10.84 12.32
C ASP A 40 9.82 9.31 12.41
N SER A 41 8.58 8.81 12.51
CA SER A 41 8.26 7.39 12.64
C SER A 41 7.11 6.99 11.72
N GLU A 42 7.04 5.69 11.39
CA GLU A 42 6.04 5.14 10.49
C GLU A 42 5.50 3.84 11.06
N SER A 43 4.19 3.62 10.92
CA SER A 43 3.54 2.38 11.32
C SER A 43 3.31 1.48 10.10
N LEU A 44 3.83 0.26 10.14
CA LEU A 44 3.67 -0.70 9.06
C LEU A 44 2.22 -1.18 8.97
N TYR A 45 1.56 -0.95 7.83
CA TYR A 45 0.22 -1.45 7.56
C TYR A 45 0.21 -2.69 6.66
N ARG A 46 0.99 -2.68 5.59
CA ARG A 46 1.10 -3.80 4.66
C ARG A 46 2.54 -4.04 4.31
N ASP A 47 2.92 -5.30 4.28
CA ASP A 47 4.10 -5.78 3.61
C ASP A 47 3.70 -7.04 2.85
N GLY A 48 4.08 -7.15 1.58
CA GLY A 48 3.59 -8.27 0.79
C GLY A 48 3.99 -8.26 -0.68
N THR A 49 3.55 -9.31 -1.37
CA THR A 49 3.82 -9.46 -2.80
C THR A 49 3.07 -8.42 -3.62
N PHE A 50 3.61 -8.13 -4.80
CA PHE A 50 3.03 -7.24 -5.79
C PHE A 50 3.24 -7.85 -7.19
N PRO A 51 2.50 -8.92 -7.53
CA PRO A 51 2.70 -9.68 -8.77
C PRO A 51 2.06 -8.97 -9.97
N TYR A 52 2.43 -7.71 -10.21
CA TYR A 52 1.88 -6.90 -11.29
C TYR A 52 2.41 -7.33 -12.66
N GLU A 53 1.49 -7.48 -13.60
CA GLU A 53 1.77 -7.60 -15.02
C GLU A 53 1.14 -6.42 -15.77
N ALA A 54 1.86 -5.78 -16.69
CA ALA A 54 1.31 -4.57 -17.31
C ALA A 54 0.08 -4.85 -18.16
N GLY A 55 -0.95 -4.05 -17.90
CA GLY A 55 -2.33 -4.26 -18.35
C GLY A 55 -3.25 -4.61 -17.18
N ASP A 56 -2.70 -5.05 -16.05
CA ASP A 56 -3.48 -5.32 -14.84
C ASP A 56 -4.15 -4.06 -14.34
N LYS A 57 -5.40 -4.22 -13.90
CA LYS A 57 -6.17 -3.18 -13.21
C LYS A 57 -6.35 -3.50 -11.73
N THR A 58 -6.05 -4.72 -11.34
CA THR A 58 -6.28 -5.24 -9.99
C THR A 58 -5.14 -6.18 -9.67
N ILE A 59 -4.50 -5.94 -8.54
CA ILE A 59 -3.40 -6.73 -8.01
C ILE A 59 -3.84 -7.30 -6.68
N VAL A 60 -3.68 -8.60 -6.50
CA VAL A 60 -3.88 -9.25 -5.22
C VAL A 60 -2.51 -9.42 -4.56
N SER A 61 -2.25 -8.58 -3.56
CA SER A 61 -1.03 -8.65 -2.75
C SER A 61 -1.19 -9.72 -1.69
N ALA A 62 -0.28 -10.70 -1.61
CA ALA A 62 -0.23 -11.67 -0.51
C ALA A 62 0.61 -11.12 0.65
N ALA A 63 0.13 -11.29 1.88
CA ALA A 63 0.77 -10.74 3.08
C ALA A 63 2.09 -11.45 3.42
N ASP A 64 3.12 -10.68 3.77
CA ASP A 64 4.27 -11.18 4.52
C ASP A 64 3.97 -11.14 6.03
N ARG A 65 3.50 -12.27 6.56
CA ARG A 65 3.11 -12.39 7.97
C ARG A 65 4.27 -12.20 8.94
N GLY A 66 5.51 -12.55 8.52
CA GLY A 66 6.67 -12.40 9.40
C GLY A 66 6.89 -10.95 9.82
N GLN A 67 6.66 -10.01 8.91
CA GLN A 67 6.78 -8.58 9.21
C GLN A 67 5.51 -8.00 9.83
N LEU A 68 4.34 -8.44 9.38
CA LEU A 68 3.06 -7.86 9.83
C LEU A 68 2.66 -8.25 11.25
N ASP A 69 2.98 -9.47 11.69
CA ASP A 69 2.59 -9.96 13.02
C ASP A 69 3.27 -9.17 14.16
N ALA A 70 4.36 -8.46 13.87
CA ALA A 70 5.05 -7.57 14.81
C ALA A 70 4.55 -6.12 14.78
N SER A 71 3.71 -5.75 13.81
CA SER A 71 3.19 -4.39 13.66
C SER A 71 1.83 -4.26 14.33
N LEU A 72 1.69 -3.26 15.22
CA LEU A 72 0.42 -2.94 15.87
C LEU A 72 -0.68 -2.60 14.87
N LEU A 73 -0.31 -1.98 13.76
CA LEU A 73 -1.20 -1.56 12.68
C LEU A 73 -1.05 -2.47 11.45
N GLY A 74 -0.42 -3.64 11.59
CA GLY A 74 -0.32 -4.61 10.51
C GLY A 74 -1.71 -5.13 10.10
N SER A 75 -1.99 -5.12 8.79
CA SER A 75 -3.23 -5.69 8.26
C SER A 75 -3.32 -7.18 8.60
N GLU A 76 -4.46 -7.59 9.16
CA GLU A 76 -4.75 -9.00 9.44
C GLU A 76 -5.16 -9.79 8.19
N ASP A 77 -5.41 -9.12 7.06
CA ASP A 77 -5.84 -9.76 5.81
C ASP A 77 -4.70 -10.59 5.20
N SER A 78 -4.96 -11.86 4.84
CA SER A 78 -3.96 -12.66 4.11
C SER A 78 -3.69 -12.10 2.72
N GLU A 79 -4.69 -11.47 2.11
CA GLU A 79 -4.64 -10.90 0.77
C GLU A 79 -5.22 -9.50 0.77
N LYS A 80 -4.65 -8.62 -0.06
CA LYS A 80 -5.13 -7.26 -0.23
C LYS A 80 -5.29 -6.93 -1.69
N THR A 81 -6.47 -6.49 -2.06
CA THR A 81 -6.76 -6.02 -3.41
C THR A 81 -6.32 -4.57 -3.57
N LEU A 82 -5.40 -4.33 -4.48
CA LEU A 82 -4.96 -3.01 -4.92
C LEU A 82 -5.53 -2.77 -6.32
N THR A 83 -6.26 -1.68 -6.51
CA THR A 83 -6.83 -1.31 -7.82
C THR A 83 -6.00 -0.21 -8.45
N LEU A 84 -5.60 -0.42 -9.70
CA LEU A 84 -4.90 0.58 -10.51
C LEU A 84 -5.92 1.34 -11.36
N ASP A 85 -5.94 2.65 -11.22
CA ASP A 85 -6.85 3.55 -11.93
C ASP A 85 -6.07 4.75 -12.48
N GLY A 86 -5.50 4.57 -13.67
CA GLY A 86 -4.62 5.56 -14.28
C GLY A 86 -3.34 5.74 -13.48
N ASP A 87 -3.16 6.94 -12.92
CA ASP A 87 -2.04 7.36 -12.07
C ASP A 87 -2.33 7.21 -10.57
N ARG A 88 -3.33 6.39 -10.22
CA ARG A 88 -3.75 6.16 -8.84
C ARG A 88 -3.75 4.68 -8.44
N ILE A 89 -3.42 4.44 -7.18
CA ILE A 89 -3.58 3.14 -6.52
C ILE A 89 -4.66 3.28 -5.45
N LYS A 90 -5.64 2.38 -5.46
CA LYS A 90 -6.78 2.39 -4.53
C LYS A 90 -6.84 1.10 -3.73
N PHE A 91 -7.11 1.19 -2.44
CA PHE A 91 -7.33 0.03 -1.58
C PHE A 91 -8.12 0.44 -0.33
N ASP A 92 -8.71 -0.55 0.32
CA ASP A 92 -9.43 -0.33 1.57
C ASP A 92 -8.49 -0.51 2.77
N PHE A 93 -8.47 0.43 3.69
CA PHE A 93 -7.83 0.30 4.98
C PHE A 93 -8.90 0.06 6.04
N SER A 94 -8.85 -1.06 6.74
CA SER A 94 -9.87 -1.40 7.75
C SER A 94 -9.22 -1.66 9.09
N MET A 95 -9.65 -0.93 10.12
CA MET A 95 -9.23 -1.13 11.51
C MET A 95 -10.34 -0.79 12.48
N MET A 96 -10.47 -1.60 13.54
CA MET A 96 -11.39 -1.37 14.66
C MET A 96 -12.85 -1.09 14.23
N GLY A 97 -13.31 -1.72 13.14
CA GLY A 97 -14.66 -1.53 12.60
C GLY A 97 -14.85 -0.30 11.71
N THR A 98 -13.80 0.50 11.48
CA THR A 98 -13.78 1.61 10.52
C THR A 98 -13.08 1.16 9.24
N THR A 99 -13.60 1.59 8.09
CA THR A 99 -12.95 1.38 6.78
C THR A 99 -12.75 2.71 6.07
N LEU A 100 -11.52 2.97 5.64
CA LEU A 100 -11.11 4.10 4.82
C LEU A 100 -10.85 3.61 3.39
N HIS A 101 -11.35 4.36 2.41
CA HIS A 101 -11.07 4.11 0.99
C HIS A 101 -9.85 4.94 0.59
N VAL A 102 -8.68 4.33 0.62
CA VAL A 102 -7.40 5.00 0.38
C VAL A 102 -7.17 5.16 -1.12
N THR A 103 -6.71 6.34 -1.53
CA THR A 103 -6.21 6.63 -2.88
C THR A 103 -4.82 7.21 -2.77
N LEU A 104 -3.85 6.60 -3.46
CA LEU A 104 -2.47 7.07 -3.55
C LEU A 104 -2.17 7.57 -4.96
N GLU A 105 -1.35 8.62 -5.04
CA GLU A 105 -0.77 9.15 -6.27
C GLU A 105 0.76 9.02 -6.21
N LYS A 106 1.39 8.94 -7.37
CA LYS A 106 2.85 8.78 -7.44
C LYS A 106 3.51 10.09 -6.99
N SER A 107 4.49 9.96 -6.08
CA SER A 107 5.26 11.08 -5.51
C SER A 107 6.58 11.31 -6.22
#